data_AF-A0A6N7FR91-F1
#
_entry.id   AF-A0A6N7FR91-F1
#
_cell.length_a   1.000
_cell.length_b   1.000
_cell.length_c   1.000
_cell.angle_alpha   90.00
_cell.angle_beta   90.00
_cell.angle_gamma   90.00
#
_symmetry.space_group_name_H-M   'P 1'
#
loop_
_entity.id
_entity.type
_entity.pdbx_description
1 polymer ?
#
loop_
_entity_poly.entity_id
_entity_poly.type
_entity_poly.pdbx_seq_one_letter_code
_entity_poly.pdbx_strand_id
1 'polypeptide(L)'
;MGAAPRPQLRLGPRLRRRSPRGAQLAPLIAPERAPASPSRPGATAQLPCGAMFWRRRRPPATEAFAPRWRDLLEERMALWAQLDPGERRDLEATALWLLATKRWEASHGFTLTQDMRVTIAAQASLVVLGLGRDPYRIVSAIVVHPSTVTLRGERAGPVPGTVTQGPLPILGQASDERGPMLIAWDAVLRDGAHPERGMNVVHHEFAHKIDMLDGYADGVPPLGDRVTRRRWDEVCGATFASLRAGRDHPVLRSYGAVNLAEHFAVATEAFFNRPVDLVDHEPDLYGVLADVYLQDPAARARRWEASRPPAGP
;
A
#
# COMPACT_ATOMS: atom_id res chain seq x y z
N MET A 1 -16.84 -22.92 -53.04
CA MET A 1 -17.95 -23.89 -53.21
C MET A 1 -17.47 -25.25 -52.76
N GLY A 2 -18.15 -25.86 -51.79
CA GLY A 2 -17.80 -27.16 -51.20
C GLY A 2 -18.28 -27.23 -49.76
N ALA A 3 -19.54 -27.62 -49.57
CA ALA A 3 -20.27 -27.59 -48.32
C ALA A 3 -20.38 -28.99 -47.68
N ALA A 4 -20.27 -29.01 -46.33
CA ALA A 4 -20.89 -29.93 -45.35
C ALA A 4 -20.47 -31.43 -45.34
N PRO A 5 -20.67 -32.21 -44.23
CA PRO A 5 -21.57 -31.96 -43.08
C PRO A 5 -21.03 -32.24 -41.66
N ARG A 6 -21.79 -31.74 -40.67
CA ARG A 6 -21.74 -32.04 -39.22
C ARG A 6 -22.31 -33.44 -38.90
N PRO A 7 -21.91 -34.08 -37.79
CA PRO A 7 -22.73 -35.10 -37.13
C PRO A 7 -23.30 -34.62 -35.78
N GLN A 8 -24.40 -35.30 -35.41
CA GLN A 8 -25.45 -34.93 -34.48
C GLN A 8 -25.17 -35.33 -33.01
N LEU A 9 -25.83 -34.61 -32.08
CA LEU A 9 -26.07 -35.05 -30.70
C LEU A 9 -26.89 -36.36 -30.65
N ARG A 10 -26.55 -37.25 -29.70
CA ARG A 10 -27.48 -38.26 -29.17
C ARG A 10 -27.56 -38.17 -27.65
N LEU A 11 -28.81 -38.14 -27.17
CA LEU A 11 -29.26 -38.11 -25.78
C LEU A 11 -29.84 -39.47 -25.40
N GLY A 12 -29.59 -39.92 -24.17
CA GLY A 12 -30.41 -40.88 -23.41
C GLY A 12 -29.66 -42.14 -22.90
N PRO A 13 -30.16 -42.86 -21.86
CA PRO A 13 -31.38 -42.62 -21.07
C PRO A 13 -31.15 -42.46 -19.55
N ARG A 14 -32.11 -41.80 -18.90
CA ARG A 14 -32.32 -41.80 -17.45
C ARG A 14 -32.88 -43.15 -17.00
N LEU A 15 -32.34 -43.73 -15.94
CA LEU A 15 -32.99 -44.83 -15.21
C LEU A 15 -33.18 -44.48 -13.74
N ARG A 16 -34.42 -44.69 -13.28
CA ARG A 16 -34.96 -44.40 -11.96
C ARG A 16 -34.64 -45.52 -10.95
N ARG A 17 -34.45 -45.08 -9.71
CA ARG A 17 -34.88 -45.65 -8.41
C ARG A 17 -34.85 -47.17 -8.22
N ARG A 18 -34.07 -47.61 -7.22
CA ARG A 18 -34.46 -48.66 -6.26
C ARG A 18 -33.91 -48.32 -4.86
N SER A 19 -34.79 -48.21 -3.87
CA SER A 19 -34.48 -48.42 -2.45
C SER A 19 -34.61 -49.91 -2.14
N PRO A 20 -33.94 -50.42 -1.09
CA PRO A 20 -34.72 -50.77 0.10
C PRO A 20 -34.06 -50.49 1.46
N ARG A 21 -34.97 -50.35 2.42
CA ARG A 21 -34.95 -50.36 3.89
C ARG A 21 -33.75 -51.00 4.62
N GLY A 22 -33.39 -50.37 5.75
CA GLY A 22 -33.37 -51.04 7.05
C GLY A 22 -32.10 -50.87 7.90
N ALA A 23 -32.14 -50.00 8.91
CA ALA A 23 -31.54 -50.22 10.24
C ALA A 23 -31.98 -49.11 11.21
N GLN A 24 -32.60 -49.52 12.32
CA GLN A 24 -32.95 -48.70 13.49
C GLN A 24 -31.70 -48.42 14.34
N LEU A 25 -31.71 -47.33 15.15
CA LEU A 25 -31.24 -47.31 16.55
C LEU A 25 -31.53 -45.95 17.24
N ALA A 26 -32.35 -46.05 18.31
CA ALA A 26 -32.38 -45.33 19.61
C ALA A 26 -32.49 -43.78 19.72
N PRO A 27 -33.18 -43.26 20.77
CA PRO A 27 -33.59 -41.86 20.88
C PRO A 27 -32.58 -40.99 21.64
N LEU A 28 -32.34 -39.76 21.15
CA LEU A 28 -31.56 -38.73 21.85
C LEU A 28 -32.49 -37.81 22.65
N ILE A 29 -32.23 -37.83 23.95
CA ILE A 29 -32.80 -37.01 25.02
C ILE A 29 -32.55 -35.52 24.73
N ALA A 30 -33.60 -34.71 24.84
CA ALA A 30 -33.52 -33.25 24.77
C ALA A 30 -33.12 -32.67 26.15
N PRO A 31 -32.14 -31.75 26.23
CA PRO A 31 -31.96 -30.95 27.42
C PRO A 31 -32.66 -29.58 27.27
N GLU A 32 -33.69 -29.41 28.10
CA GLU A 32 -33.90 -28.33 29.07
C GLU A 32 -33.40 -26.90 28.72
N ARG A 33 -34.36 -25.96 28.65
CA ARG A 33 -34.13 -24.52 28.56
C ARG A 33 -33.59 -23.98 29.89
N ALA A 34 -32.43 -23.33 29.85
CA ALA A 34 -31.88 -22.52 30.93
C ALA A 34 -32.09 -21.00 30.65
N PRO A 35 -32.11 -20.14 31.68
CA PRO A 35 -32.78 -18.84 31.65
C PRO A 35 -31.95 -17.69 31.05
N ALA A 36 -32.66 -16.65 30.64
CA ALA A 36 -32.11 -15.41 30.10
C ALA A 36 -31.16 -14.71 31.08
N SER A 37 -29.97 -14.34 30.58
CA SER A 37 -29.04 -13.44 31.27
C SER A 37 -29.31 -11.97 30.89
N PRO A 38 -29.04 -11.01 31.80
CA PRO A 38 -29.50 -9.63 31.67
C PRO A 38 -28.71 -8.85 30.60
N SER A 39 -29.46 -8.05 29.85
CA SER A 39 -29.01 -7.09 28.85
C SER A 39 -28.04 -6.05 29.44
N ARG A 40 -26.82 -5.97 28.89
CA ARG A 40 -25.92 -4.82 29.06
C ARG A 40 -26.46 -3.62 28.25
N PRO A 41 -26.45 -2.39 28.80
CA PRO A 41 -26.90 -1.21 28.08
C PRO A 41 -25.96 -0.89 26.92
N GLY A 42 -26.56 -0.56 25.78
CA GLY A 42 -25.88 -0.30 24.52
C GLY A 42 -24.98 0.92 24.59
N ALA A 43 -23.68 0.69 24.46
CA ALA A 43 -22.78 1.67 23.89
C ALA A 43 -22.91 1.54 22.37
N THR A 44 -23.71 2.42 21.76
CA THR A 44 -23.69 2.65 20.32
C THR A 44 -22.32 3.18 19.94
N ALA A 45 -21.41 2.30 19.53
CA ALA A 45 -20.22 2.69 18.79
C ALA A 45 -20.68 3.30 17.46
N GLN A 46 -20.66 4.63 17.38
CA GLN A 46 -20.79 5.33 16.13
C GLN A 46 -19.58 4.96 15.28
N LEU A 47 -19.80 4.16 14.23
CA LEU A 47 -18.81 3.93 13.20
C LEU A 47 -18.67 5.23 12.39
N PRO A 48 -17.45 5.70 12.08
CA PRO A 48 -17.28 6.82 11.17
C PRO A 48 -17.82 6.42 9.78
N CYS A 49 -18.86 7.12 9.33
CA CYS A 49 -19.31 7.09 7.94
C CYS A 49 -18.16 7.63 7.06
N GLY A 50 -17.73 6.84 6.06
CA GLY A 50 -16.78 7.28 5.03
C GLY A 50 -15.68 6.29 4.65
N ALA A 51 -15.46 5.23 5.42
CA ALA A 51 -14.37 4.29 5.14
C ALA A 51 -14.63 3.48 3.86
N MET A 52 -13.81 3.70 2.83
CA MET A 52 -13.72 2.77 1.70
C MET A 52 -13.28 1.41 2.24
N PHE A 53 -14.13 0.39 2.09
CA PHE A 53 -13.87 -0.95 2.62
C PHE A 53 -12.90 -1.71 1.72
N TRP A 54 -11.60 -1.54 1.95
CA TRP A 54 -10.58 -2.40 1.37
C TRP A 54 -10.76 -3.83 1.89
N ARG A 55 -10.88 -4.83 1.00
CA ARG A 55 -10.99 -6.22 1.45
C ARG A 55 -9.62 -6.69 1.95
N ARG A 56 -9.57 -7.13 3.21
CA ARG A 56 -8.43 -7.88 3.73
C ARG A 56 -8.36 -9.25 3.04
N ARG A 57 -7.52 -9.38 2.01
CA ARG A 57 -7.25 -10.68 1.37
C ARG A 57 -6.39 -11.55 2.27
N ARG A 58 -6.81 -12.80 2.49
CA ARG A 58 -6.00 -13.81 3.19
C ARG A 58 -4.73 -14.12 2.38
N PRO A 59 -3.58 -14.29 3.06
CA PRO A 59 -2.35 -14.68 2.38
C PRO A 59 -2.54 -16.08 1.75
N PRO A 60 -1.86 -16.39 0.63
CA PRO A 60 -1.66 -17.80 0.27
C PRO A 60 -1.01 -18.51 1.47
N ALA A 61 -1.47 -19.70 1.80
CA ALA A 61 -0.81 -20.50 2.84
C ALA A 61 0.63 -20.80 2.39
N THR A 62 1.56 -20.82 3.37
CA THR A 62 2.99 -21.24 3.30
C THR A 62 4.06 -20.17 3.04
N GLU A 63 4.51 -19.49 4.11
CA GLU A 63 5.88 -19.47 4.65
C GLU A 63 5.87 -18.60 5.91
N ALA A 64 6.59 -18.97 6.97
CA ALA A 64 6.73 -18.10 8.14
C ALA A 64 7.73 -16.98 7.83
N PHE A 65 7.49 -15.77 8.35
CA PHE A 65 8.46 -14.69 8.21
C PHE A 65 9.74 -15.06 8.97
N ALA A 66 10.83 -15.26 8.23
CA ALA A 66 12.06 -15.83 8.77
C ALA A 66 12.68 -14.89 9.83
N PRO A 67 13.20 -15.42 10.96
CA PRO A 67 13.84 -14.58 11.99
C PRO A 67 14.92 -13.66 11.43
N ARG A 68 15.79 -14.17 10.55
CA ARG A 68 16.85 -13.38 9.88
C ARG A 68 16.34 -12.16 9.12
N TRP A 69 15.08 -12.18 8.67
CA TRP A 69 14.48 -11.03 7.98
C TRP A 69 14.08 -9.94 8.96
N ARG A 70 13.79 -10.27 10.23
CA ARG A 70 13.56 -9.25 11.26
C ARG A 70 14.87 -8.52 11.57
N ASP A 71 15.96 -9.27 11.74
CA ASP A 71 17.31 -8.70 11.95
C ASP A 71 17.67 -7.76 10.78
N LEU A 72 17.37 -8.19 9.54
CA LEU A 72 17.56 -7.38 8.34
C LEU A 72 16.75 -6.07 8.35
N LEU A 73 15.50 -6.11 8.80
CA LEU A 73 14.64 -4.93 8.85
C LEU A 73 15.02 -3.99 10.00
N GLU A 74 15.50 -4.53 11.12
CA GLU A 74 16.10 -3.73 12.19
C GLU A 74 17.32 -2.93 11.71
N GLU A 75 18.13 -3.51 10.81
CA GLU A 75 19.29 -2.84 10.22
C GLU A 75 18.90 -1.80 9.15
N ARG A 76 17.96 -2.14 8.25
CA ARG A 76 17.77 -1.39 6.98
C ARG A 76 16.56 -0.47 6.94
N MET A 77 15.67 -0.57 7.91
CA MET A 77 14.43 0.20 7.95
C MET A 77 14.28 0.82 9.33
N ALA A 78 14.75 2.06 9.52
CA ALA A 78 14.71 2.73 10.82
C ALA A 78 13.28 2.78 11.41
N LEU A 79 12.27 2.91 10.54
CA LEU A 79 10.85 2.91 10.93
C LEU A 79 10.38 1.57 11.51
N TRP A 80 11.10 0.46 11.30
CA TRP A 80 10.77 -0.86 11.87
C TRP A 80 10.76 -0.84 13.40
N ALA A 81 11.71 -0.13 14.01
CA ALA A 81 11.82 -0.02 15.46
C ALA A 81 10.59 0.63 16.10
N GLN A 82 9.89 1.49 15.35
CA GLN A 82 8.72 2.24 15.82
C GLN A 82 7.42 1.42 15.79
N LEU A 83 7.41 0.27 15.09
CA LEU A 83 6.22 -0.57 14.96
C LEU A 83 5.99 -1.39 16.22
N ASP A 84 4.74 -1.40 16.68
CA ASP A 84 4.33 -2.29 17.77
C ASP A 84 4.25 -3.77 17.29
N PRO A 85 4.15 -4.75 18.20
CA PRO A 85 4.13 -6.16 17.82
C PRO A 85 2.97 -6.56 16.89
N GLY A 86 1.83 -5.86 16.96
CA GLY A 86 0.70 -6.05 16.06
C GLY A 86 0.99 -5.52 14.66
N GLU A 87 1.48 -4.29 14.58
CA GLU A 87 1.90 -3.66 13.33
C GLU A 87 3.00 -4.48 12.62
N ARG A 88 4.00 -4.98 13.36
CA ARG A 88 5.04 -5.87 12.80
C ARG A 88 4.45 -7.13 12.20
N ARG A 89 3.50 -7.80 12.88
CA ARG A 89 2.83 -9.00 12.34
C ARG A 89 2.06 -8.72 11.06
N ASP A 90 1.31 -7.61 11.02
CA ASP A 90 0.53 -7.22 9.84
C ASP A 90 1.44 -6.82 8.67
N LEU A 91 2.56 -6.15 8.96
CA LEU A 91 3.61 -5.82 7.99
C LEU A 91 4.23 -7.09 7.42
N GLU A 92 4.72 -8.00 8.28
CA GLU A 92 5.32 -9.28 7.88
C GLU A 92 4.38 -10.10 6.98
N ALA A 93 3.10 -10.18 7.35
CA ALA A 93 2.11 -10.91 6.58
C ALA A 93 1.83 -10.26 5.22
N THR A 94 1.90 -8.93 5.13
CA THR A 94 1.74 -8.18 3.87
C THR A 94 2.97 -8.27 2.99
N ALA A 95 4.17 -8.26 3.58
CA ALA A 95 5.43 -8.45 2.89
C ALA A 95 5.50 -9.85 2.27
N LEU A 96 5.14 -10.91 3.02
CA LEU A 96 5.03 -12.28 2.49
C LEU A 96 4.04 -12.36 1.31
N TRP A 97 2.90 -11.68 1.42
CA TRP A 97 1.93 -11.64 0.32
C TRP A 97 2.51 -10.95 -0.92
N LEU A 98 3.25 -9.85 -0.78
CA LEU A 98 3.94 -9.20 -1.90
C LEU A 98 4.99 -10.12 -2.52
N LEU A 99 5.81 -10.77 -1.70
CA LEU A 99 6.83 -11.73 -2.15
C LEU A 99 6.21 -12.89 -2.94
N ALA A 100 5.06 -13.41 -2.50
CA ALA A 100 4.39 -14.54 -3.12
C ALA A 100 3.55 -14.19 -4.36
N THR A 101 3.03 -12.96 -4.46
CA THR A 101 2.04 -12.59 -5.50
C THR A 101 2.56 -11.68 -6.59
N LYS A 102 3.73 -11.05 -6.41
CA LYS A 102 4.31 -10.11 -7.36
C LYS A 102 5.45 -10.76 -8.14
N ARG A 103 5.61 -10.33 -9.39
CA ARG A 103 6.81 -10.68 -10.17
C ARG A 103 7.96 -9.78 -9.73
N TRP A 104 9.13 -10.37 -9.56
CA TRP A 104 10.34 -9.69 -9.11
C TRP A 104 11.43 -9.88 -10.14
N GLU A 105 11.88 -8.77 -10.72
CA GLU A 105 12.85 -8.78 -11.82
C GLU A 105 14.02 -7.87 -11.48
N ALA A 106 15.19 -8.20 -12.00
CA ALA A 106 16.40 -7.41 -11.85
C ALA A 106 16.74 -6.76 -13.19
N SER A 107 17.17 -5.50 -13.17
CA SER A 107 17.59 -4.84 -14.40
C SER A 107 18.98 -5.30 -14.85
N HIS A 108 19.20 -5.47 -16.17
CA HIS A 108 20.54 -5.47 -16.80
C HIS A 108 21.66 -6.20 -16.04
N GLY A 109 21.58 -7.53 -15.91
CA GLY A 109 22.66 -8.33 -15.30
C GLY A 109 22.85 -8.14 -13.79
N PHE A 110 22.01 -7.33 -13.13
CA PHE A 110 21.95 -7.21 -11.68
C PHE A 110 21.38 -8.48 -11.05
N THR A 111 21.96 -8.93 -9.94
CA THR A 111 21.45 -10.08 -9.20
C THR A 111 20.50 -9.63 -8.10
N LEU A 112 19.19 -9.88 -8.31
CA LEU A 112 18.19 -9.60 -7.28
C LEU A 112 18.20 -10.67 -6.20
N THR A 113 18.61 -10.30 -4.98
CA THR A 113 18.65 -11.19 -3.82
C THR A 113 17.33 -11.22 -3.06
N GLN A 114 17.13 -12.23 -2.21
CA GLN A 114 15.94 -12.29 -1.35
C GLN A 114 15.90 -11.15 -0.34
N ASP A 115 17.04 -10.74 0.20
CA ASP A 115 17.12 -9.66 1.19
C ASP A 115 16.67 -8.33 0.59
N MET A 116 16.98 -8.09 -0.70
CA MET A 116 16.46 -6.92 -1.43
C MET A 116 14.94 -6.95 -1.53
N ARG A 117 14.38 -8.08 -1.96
CA ARG A 117 12.92 -8.24 -2.10
C ARG A 117 12.20 -8.05 -0.78
N VAL A 118 12.73 -8.63 0.31
CA VAL A 118 12.19 -8.49 1.67
C VAL A 118 12.23 -7.04 2.13
N THR A 119 13.35 -6.34 1.92
CA THR A 119 13.50 -4.93 2.31
C THR A 119 12.46 -4.06 1.59
N ILE A 120 12.34 -4.22 0.26
CA ILE A 120 11.36 -3.46 -0.55
C ILE A 120 9.93 -3.82 -0.15
N ALA A 121 9.62 -5.11 0.00
CA ALA A 121 8.29 -5.57 0.38
C ALA A 121 7.87 -5.06 1.77
N ALA A 122 8.80 -4.99 2.72
CA ALA A 122 8.55 -4.46 4.06
C ALA A 122 8.26 -2.95 4.05
N GLN A 123 9.08 -2.15 3.37
CA GLN A 123 8.84 -0.71 3.22
C GLN A 123 7.50 -0.43 2.52
N ALA A 124 7.19 -1.17 1.45
CA ALA A 124 5.90 -1.07 0.77
C ALA A 124 4.73 -1.47 1.69
N SER A 125 4.92 -2.48 2.54
CA SER A 125 3.87 -2.97 3.45
C SER A 125 3.49 -1.93 4.51
N LEU A 126 4.44 -1.09 4.94
CA LEU A 126 4.18 0.00 5.88
C LEU A 126 3.08 0.96 5.37
N VAL A 127 3.16 1.33 4.09
CA VAL A 127 2.24 2.30 3.47
C VAL A 127 0.79 1.83 3.51
N VAL A 128 0.55 0.52 3.48
CA VAL A 128 -0.81 -0.06 3.39
C VAL A 128 -1.28 -0.78 4.65
N LEU A 129 -0.62 -0.60 5.81
CA LEU A 129 -1.06 -1.24 7.07
C LEU A 129 -2.53 -0.92 7.41
N GLY A 130 -2.94 0.34 7.28
CA GLY A 130 -4.33 0.76 7.51
C GLY A 130 -5.30 0.35 6.38
N LEU A 131 -4.79 0.13 5.17
CA LEU A 131 -5.57 -0.13 3.95
C LEU A 131 -5.72 -1.61 3.62
N GLY A 132 -4.91 -2.49 4.23
CA GLY A 132 -4.81 -3.87 3.78
C GLY A 132 -4.19 -3.97 2.37
N ARG A 133 -4.39 -5.11 1.70
CA ARG A 133 -3.55 -5.50 0.54
C ARG A 133 -4.12 -5.13 -0.82
N ASP A 134 -5.40 -4.79 -0.85
CA ASP A 134 -6.14 -4.50 -2.08
C ASP A 134 -5.59 -3.34 -2.91
N PRO A 135 -5.03 -2.26 -2.32
CA PRO A 135 -4.36 -1.21 -3.10
C PRO A 135 -3.25 -1.74 -4.01
N TYR A 136 -2.55 -2.78 -3.59
CA TYR A 136 -1.45 -3.35 -4.37
C TYR A 136 -1.90 -4.38 -5.40
N ARG A 137 -3.21 -4.57 -5.64
CA ARG A 137 -3.70 -5.51 -6.66
C ARG A 137 -3.24 -5.15 -8.08
N ILE A 138 -3.09 -3.86 -8.37
CA ILE A 138 -2.71 -3.37 -9.70
C ILE A 138 -1.21 -3.51 -9.96
N VAL A 139 -0.41 -3.71 -8.91
CA VAL A 139 1.03 -3.97 -9.03
C VAL A 139 1.22 -5.40 -9.54
N SER A 140 1.78 -5.52 -10.74
CA SER A 140 2.03 -6.80 -11.42
C SER A 140 3.49 -7.26 -11.25
N ALA A 141 4.43 -6.35 -11.47
CA ALA A 141 5.86 -6.60 -11.43
C ALA A 141 6.61 -5.44 -10.75
N ILE A 142 7.71 -5.79 -10.07
CA ILE A 142 8.66 -4.87 -9.44
C ILE A 142 10.03 -5.18 -10.03
N VAL A 143 10.59 -4.21 -10.76
CA VAL A 143 11.89 -4.30 -11.41
C VAL A 143 12.89 -3.50 -10.58
N VAL A 144 13.93 -4.16 -10.09
CA VAL A 144 14.94 -3.54 -9.23
C VAL A 144 16.18 -3.21 -10.05
N HIS A 145 16.57 -1.94 -9.99
CA HIS A 145 17.81 -1.41 -10.56
C HIS A 145 18.87 -1.24 -9.47
N PRO A 146 20.17 -1.41 -9.78
CA PRO A 146 21.24 -1.22 -8.79
C PRO A 146 21.31 0.22 -8.27
N SER A 147 21.07 1.20 -9.15
CA SER A 147 21.10 2.62 -8.83
C SER A 147 19.99 3.40 -9.51
N THR A 148 19.81 4.65 -9.08
CA THR A 148 18.85 5.58 -9.71
C THR A 148 19.18 5.76 -11.18
N VAL A 149 18.34 5.21 -12.06
CA VAL A 149 18.49 5.39 -13.50
C VAL A 149 17.94 6.75 -13.87
N THR A 150 18.69 7.58 -14.58
CA THR A 150 18.14 8.80 -15.18
C THR A 150 17.81 8.48 -16.64
N LEU A 151 16.52 8.41 -16.99
CA LEU A 151 16.11 8.32 -18.39
C LEU A 151 16.47 9.66 -19.04
N ARG A 152 17.41 9.63 -19.99
CA ARG A 152 17.63 10.74 -20.92
C ARG A 152 16.75 10.48 -22.14
N GLY A 153 15.76 11.34 -22.39
CA GLY A 153 14.87 11.20 -23.55
C GLY A 153 13.86 12.34 -23.67
N GLU A 154 13.43 12.62 -24.89
CA GLU A 154 12.33 13.55 -25.23
C GLU A 154 11.00 13.01 -24.77
N ARG A 155 10.24 13.86 -24.08
CA ARG A 155 8.93 13.56 -23.53
C ARG A 155 8.04 14.78 -23.63
N ALA A 156 6.74 14.54 -23.78
CA ALA A 156 5.74 15.59 -23.82
C ALA A 156 5.88 16.50 -22.59
N GLY A 157 6.02 17.79 -22.83
CA GLY A 157 6.08 18.81 -21.80
C GLY A 157 4.69 19.10 -21.23
N PRO A 158 4.63 19.96 -20.20
CA PRO A 158 3.40 20.25 -19.45
C PRO A 158 2.30 20.95 -20.29
N VAL A 159 2.62 21.35 -21.52
CA VAL A 159 1.67 21.90 -22.50
C VAL A 159 1.57 20.91 -23.67
N PRO A 160 0.36 20.55 -24.15
CA PRO A 160 0.19 19.70 -25.32
C PRO A 160 1.04 20.21 -26.50
N GLY A 161 1.91 19.36 -27.04
CA GLY A 161 2.81 19.70 -28.15
C GLY A 161 4.16 20.31 -27.74
N THR A 162 4.44 20.47 -26.44
CA THR A 162 5.81 20.79 -25.97
C THR A 162 6.60 19.53 -25.71
N VAL A 163 7.93 19.61 -25.73
CA VAL A 163 8.83 18.57 -25.24
C VAL A 163 9.69 19.12 -24.12
N THR A 164 9.90 18.34 -23.06
CA THR A 164 10.85 18.70 -22.01
C THR A 164 12.10 17.80 -22.09
N GLN A 165 13.26 18.45 -21.99
CA GLN A 165 14.57 17.83 -21.85
C GLN A 165 15.13 18.21 -20.49
N GLY A 166 15.05 17.28 -19.55
CA GLY A 166 15.62 17.44 -18.22
C GLY A 166 15.85 16.07 -17.60
N PRO A 167 16.94 15.88 -16.84
CA PRO A 167 17.16 14.65 -16.09
C PRO A 167 15.99 14.49 -15.12
N LEU A 168 15.13 13.50 -15.36
CA LEU A 168 14.29 12.97 -14.29
C LEU A 168 15.04 11.76 -13.73
N PRO A 169 15.39 11.73 -12.45
CA PRO A 169 15.65 10.46 -11.81
C PRO A 169 14.40 9.60 -12.06
N ILE A 170 14.55 8.45 -12.70
CA ILE A 170 13.52 7.42 -12.67
C ILE A 170 13.50 6.95 -11.23
N LEU A 171 12.71 7.64 -10.41
CA LEU A 171 12.24 7.06 -9.16
C LEU A 171 11.19 6.00 -9.48
N GLY A 172 10.47 6.11 -10.60
CA GLY A 172 9.82 5.01 -11.28
C GLY A 172 8.97 5.51 -12.45
N GLN A 173 8.96 4.77 -13.55
CA GLN A 173 7.92 4.95 -14.56
C GLN A 173 6.78 4.04 -14.16
N ALA A 174 5.73 4.58 -13.53
CA ALA A 174 4.43 3.96 -13.58
C ALA A 174 3.86 4.13 -15.00
N SER A 175 4.47 3.45 -15.97
CA SER A 175 3.98 3.39 -17.35
C SER A 175 2.65 2.63 -17.34
N ASP A 176 1.55 3.36 -17.40
CA ASP A 176 0.19 2.84 -17.38
C ASP A 176 -0.18 2.10 -16.08
N GLU A 177 -1.47 1.95 -15.78
CA GLU A 177 -1.97 1.19 -14.61
C GLU A 177 -1.33 -0.20 -14.46
N ARG A 178 -0.83 -0.77 -15.57
CA ARG A 178 -0.37 -2.16 -15.69
C ARG A 178 1.14 -2.34 -15.80
N GLY A 179 1.90 -1.27 -16.03
CA GLY A 179 3.36 -1.38 -16.22
C GLY A 179 4.11 -1.69 -14.92
N PRO A 180 5.34 -2.25 -15.06
CA PRO A 180 6.17 -2.62 -13.94
C PRO A 180 6.53 -1.39 -13.10
N MET A 181 6.60 -1.55 -11.79
CA MET A 181 7.21 -0.56 -10.91
C MET A 181 8.72 -0.69 -11.00
N LEU A 182 9.42 0.44 -11.15
CA LEU A 182 10.89 0.47 -11.17
C LEU A 182 11.38 0.98 -9.82
N ILE A 183 12.34 0.30 -9.21
CA ILE A 183 12.88 0.68 -7.88
C ILE A 183 14.40 0.70 -7.92
N ALA A 184 15.00 1.80 -7.47
CA ALA A 184 16.45 1.96 -7.35
C ALA A 184 16.96 1.44 -5.99
N TRP A 185 17.77 0.39 -5.99
CA TRP A 185 18.22 -0.29 -4.76
C TRP A 185 19.09 0.57 -3.84
N ASP A 186 19.98 1.38 -4.40
CA ASP A 186 20.78 2.35 -3.63
C ASP A 186 19.91 3.34 -2.84
N ALA A 187 18.82 3.80 -3.45
CA ALA A 187 17.83 4.66 -2.82
C ALA A 187 17.04 3.92 -1.73
N VAL A 188 16.62 2.67 -1.96
CA VAL A 188 15.91 1.86 -0.94
C VAL A 188 16.72 1.75 0.35
N LEU A 189 18.03 1.47 0.25
CA LEU A 189 18.91 1.36 1.41
C LEU A 189 19.11 2.70 2.10
N ARG A 190 19.47 3.73 1.34
CA ARG A 190 19.73 5.07 1.87
C ARG A 190 18.49 5.63 2.56
N ASP A 191 17.35 5.57 1.89
CA ASP A 191 16.13 6.21 2.34
C ASP A 191 15.50 5.45 3.52
N GLY A 192 15.57 4.09 3.52
CA GLY A 192 15.10 3.27 4.63
C GLY A 192 15.88 3.47 5.93
N ALA A 193 17.18 3.76 5.85
CA ALA A 193 18.02 4.05 7.00
C ALA A 193 17.88 5.50 7.51
N HIS A 194 17.41 6.43 6.67
CA HIS A 194 17.43 7.87 6.92
C HIS A 194 16.06 8.55 6.75
N PRO A 195 15.03 8.17 7.52
CA PRO A 195 13.69 8.76 7.42
C PRO A 195 13.69 10.27 7.74
N GLU A 196 14.65 10.77 8.52
CA GLU A 196 14.80 12.21 8.81
C GLU A 196 14.99 13.08 7.57
N ARG A 197 15.36 12.48 6.43
CA ARG A 197 15.48 13.18 5.14
C ARG A 197 14.15 13.40 4.43
N GLY A 198 13.07 12.77 4.90
CA GLY A 198 11.73 12.88 4.29
C GLY A 198 11.66 12.30 2.88
N MET A 199 12.57 11.39 2.52
CA MET A 199 12.60 10.72 1.21
C MET A 199 12.43 9.23 1.40
N ASN A 200 11.65 8.59 0.53
CA ASN A 200 11.61 7.14 0.41
C ASN A 200 11.05 6.70 -0.95
N VAL A 201 11.94 6.22 -1.83
CA VAL A 201 11.56 5.75 -3.17
C VAL A 201 10.46 4.68 -3.14
N VAL A 202 10.46 3.78 -2.16
CA VAL A 202 9.42 2.75 -2.08
C VAL A 202 8.08 3.39 -1.71
N HIS A 203 8.05 4.28 -0.72
CA HIS A 203 6.80 4.97 -0.37
C HIS A 203 6.28 5.79 -1.56
N HIS A 204 7.16 6.48 -2.27
CA HIS A 204 6.84 7.30 -3.43
C HIS A 204 6.18 6.49 -4.56
N GLU A 205 6.85 5.42 -5.03
CA GLU A 205 6.35 4.62 -6.14
C GLU A 205 5.06 3.87 -5.79
N PHE A 206 4.94 3.39 -4.56
CA PHE A 206 3.71 2.75 -4.11
C PHE A 206 2.58 3.76 -3.88
N ALA A 207 2.87 5.03 -3.57
CA ALA A 207 1.86 6.09 -3.55
C ALA A 207 1.26 6.30 -4.94
N HIS A 208 2.06 6.36 -6.00
CA HIS A 208 1.53 6.43 -7.37
C HIS A 208 0.62 5.24 -7.71
N LYS A 209 0.92 4.04 -7.23
CA LYS A 209 0.01 2.90 -7.44
C LYS A 209 -1.28 2.99 -6.63
N ILE A 210 -1.28 3.72 -5.52
CA ILE A 210 -2.52 4.01 -4.78
C ILE A 210 -3.34 5.09 -5.49
N ASP A 211 -2.69 6.13 -6.02
CA ASP A 211 -3.28 7.18 -6.85
C ASP A 211 -4.03 6.56 -8.04
N MET A 212 -3.35 5.68 -8.78
CA MET A 212 -3.87 5.02 -10.00
C MET A 212 -4.96 3.96 -9.79
N LEU A 213 -5.53 3.82 -8.60
CA LEU A 213 -6.51 2.77 -8.31
C LEU A 213 -7.87 2.98 -8.97
N ASP A 214 -8.22 4.22 -9.32
CA ASP A 214 -9.40 4.57 -10.13
C ASP A 214 -9.07 4.79 -11.62
N GLY A 215 -7.79 4.60 -11.97
CA GLY A 215 -7.24 4.70 -13.32
C GLY A 215 -6.62 6.04 -13.68
N TYR A 216 -6.59 7.00 -12.75
CA TYR A 216 -5.98 8.31 -12.98
C TYR A 216 -4.71 8.49 -12.14
N ALA A 217 -3.73 9.20 -12.70
CA ALA A 217 -2.54 9.65 -11.97
C ALA A 217 -2.65 11.17 -11.78
N ASP A 218 -3.60 11.59 -10.96
CA ASP A 218 -3.97 13.00 -10.75
C ASP A 218 -3.69 13.52 -9.33
N GLY A 219 -3.08 12.69 -8.48
CA GLY A 219 -2.81 13.01 -7.08
C GLY A 219 -4.04 12.94 -6.19
N VAL A 220 -5.09 12.25 -6.64
CA VAL A 220 -6.32 12.02 -5.88
C VAL A 220 -6.57 10.51 -5.76
N PRO A 221 -6.08 9.85 -4.68
CA PRO A 221 -6.37 8.44 -4.48
C PRO A 221 -7.87 8.20 -4.31
N PRO A 222 -8.39 6.97 -4.41
CA PRO A 222 -9.82 6.72 -4.25
C PRO A 222 -10.34 7.14 -2.87
N LEU A 223 -11.13 8.21 -2.83
CA LEU A 223 -11.74 8.76 -1.62
C LEU A 223 -13.18 8.24 -1.47
N GLY A 224 -13.54 7.78 -0.27
CA GLY A 224 -14.79 7.06 -0.03
C GLY A 224 -16.06 7.90 -0.24
N ASP A 225 -16.06 9.16 0.22
CA ASP A 225 -17.21 10.05 0.14
C ASP A 225 -16.87 11.46 -0.37
N ARG A 226 -17.92 12.23 -0.69
CA ARG A 226 -17.80 13.57 -1.26
C ARG A 226 -17.24 14.61 -0.30
N VAL A 227 -17.42 14.43 1.00
CA VAL A 227 -16.91 15.35 2.03
C VAL A 227 -15.40 15.18 2.13
N THR A 228 -14.92 13.93 2.23
CA THR A 228 -13.49 13.62 2.17
C THR A 228 -12.87 14.11 0.87
N ARG A 229 -13.54 13.90 -0.27
CA ARG A 229 -13.05 14.40 -1.56
C ARG A 229 -12.91 15.91 -1.59
N ARG A 230 -13.92 16.65 -1.15
CA ARG A 230 -13.86 18.11 -1.12
C ARG A 230 -12.72 18.60 -0.22
N ARG A 231 -12.58 18.02 0.98
CA ARG A 231 -11.51 18.39 1.92
C ARG A 231 -10.13 18.10 1.32
N TRP A 232 -9.97 16.96 0.65
CA TRP A 232 -8.74 16.62 -0.07
C TRP A 232 -8.41 17.66 -1.14
N ASP A 233 -9.37 17.97 -2.02
CA ASP A 233 -9.16 18.92 -3.12
C ASP A 233 -8.79 20.32 -2.58
N GLU A 234 -9.45 20.77 -1.51
CA GLU A 234 -9.17 22.05 -0.84
C GLU A 234 -7.75 22.08 -0.24
N VAL A 235 -7.38 21.08 0.57
CA VAL A 235 -6.09 21.03 1.26
C VAL A 235 -4.93 20.77 0.30
N CYS A 236 -5.00 19.68 -0.48
CA CYS A 236 -3.92 19.32 -1.41
C CYS A 236 -3.76 20.35 -2.52
N GLY A 237 -4.86 20.94 -3.00
CA GLY A 237 -4.83 22.02 -3.98
C GLY A 237 -4.15 23.28 -3.43
N ALA A 238 -4.45 23.66 -2.19
CA ALA A 238 -3.83 24.81 -1.53
C ALA A 238 -2.33 24.60 -1.28
N THR A 239 -1.93 23.45 -0.71
CA THR A 239 -0.51 23.14 -0.47
C THR A 239 0.27 23.03 -1.78
N PHE A 240 -0.29 22.36 -2.80
CA PHE A 240 0.36 22.28 -4.11
C PHE A 240 0.58 23.67 -4.75
N ALA A 241 -0.46 24.51 -4.76
CA ALA A 241 -0.35 25.87 -5.27
C ALA A 241 0.67 26.71 -4.48
N SER A 242 0.75 26.48 -3.17
CA SER A 242 1.72 27.12 -2.27
C SER A 242 3.16 26.74 -2.61
N LEU A 243 3.43 25.44 -2.69
CA LEU A 243 4.73 24.89 -3.02
C LEU A 243 5.17 25.32 -4.43
N ARG A 244 4.23 25.32 -5.39
CA ARG A 244 4.48 25.77 -6.77
C ARG A 244 4.75 27.27 -6.89
N ALA A 245 4.21 28.08 -5.98
CA ALA A 245 4.54 29.50 -5.88
C ALA A 245 5.93 29.75 -5.23
N GLY A 246 6.67 28.70 -4.87
CA GLY A 246 7.99 28.80 -4.25
C GLY A 246 7.94 29.25 -2.80
N ARG A 247 6.77 29.12 -2.13
CA ARG A 247 6.69 29.34 -0.69
C ARG A 247 7.44 28.23 0.04
N ASP A 248 8.00 28.57 1.19
CA ASP A 248 8.77 27.62 1.98
C ASP A 248 7.85 26.59 2.65
N HIS A 249 8.25 25.32 2.56
CA HIS A 249 7.56 24.17 3.15
C HIS A 249 8.64 23.24 3.74
N PRO A 250 8.96 23.35 5.04
CA PRO A 250 10.12 22.69 5.65
C PRO A 250 10.15 21.16 5.55
N VAL A 251 8.98 20.56 5.27
CA VAL A 251 8.76 19.11 5.24
C VAL A 251 8.46 18.58 3.84
N LEU A 252 8.16 19.45 2.88
CA LEU A 252 7.84 19.06 1.50
C LEU A 252 8.96 19.51 0.56
N ARG A 253 9.47 18.55 -0.23
CA ARG A 253 10.48 18.85 -1.24
C ARG A 253 9.85 19.63 -2.39
N SER A 254 10.62 20.53 -3.01
CA SER A 254 10.20 21.29 -4.20
C SER A 254 9.78 20.41 -5.38
N TYR A 255 10.24 19.15 -5.42
CA TYR A 255 9.79 18.16 -6.42
C TYR A 255 8.27 17.93 -6.38
N GLY A 256 7.62 18.09 -5.23
CA GLY A 256 6.17 18.01 -5.12
C GLY A 256 5.42 19.12 -5.89
N ALA A 257 6.10 20.15 -6.39
CA ALA A 257 5.50 21.19 -7.22
C ALA A 257 5.39 20.83 -8.71
N VAL A 258 5.92 19.67 -9.14
CA VAL A 258 5.93 19.26 -10.56
C VAL A 258 4.52 19.06 -11.09
N ASN A 259 3.69 18.27 -10.39
CA ASN A 259 2.27 18.06 -10.66
C ASN A 259 1.60 17.51 -9.39
N LEU A 260 0.27 17.32 -9.42
CA LEU A 260 -0.48 16.85 -8.25
C LEU A 260 -0.17 15.39 -7.86
N ALA A 261 0.13 14.50 -8.81
CA ALA A 261 0.54 13.13 -8.52
C ALA A 261 1.88 13.10 -7.77
N GLU A 262 2.84 13.91 -8.19
CA GLU A 262 4.13 14.09 -7.51
C GLU A 262 3.96 14.75 -6.14
N HIS A 263 3.05 15.73 -6.03
CA HIS A 263 2.69 16.32 -4.75
C HIS A 263 2.19 15.25 -3.76
N PHE A 264 1.28 14.38 -4.20
CA PHE A 264 0.76 13.29 -3.39
C PHE A 264 1.86 12.31 -2.96
N ALA A 265 2.74 11.92 -3.89
CA ALA A 265 3.84 11.01 -3.58
C ALA A 265 4.85 11.63 -2.59
N VAL A 266 5.24 12.90 -2.78
CA VAL A 266 6.12 13.63 -1.85
C VAL A 266 5.48 13.84 -0.48
N ALA A 267 4.18 14.16 -0.45
CA ALA A 267 3.44 14.29 0.81
C ALA A 267 3.35 12.94 1.55
N THR A 268 3.21 11.84 0.81
CA THR A 268 3.25 10.47 1.37
C THR A 268 4.60 10.14 1.97
N GLU A 269 5.70 10.51 1.29
CA GLU A 269 7.04 10.35 1.85
C GLU A 269 7.17 11.10 3.19
N ALA A 270 6.75 12.36 3.24
CA ALA A 270 6.78 13.14 4.47
C ALA A 270 5.90 12.52 5.58
N PHE A 271 4.71 12.04 5.22
CA PHE A 271 3.75 11.45 6.15
C PHE A 271 4.29 10.21 6.86
N PHE A 272 5.07 9.35 6.19
CA PHE A 272 5.65 8.17 6.85
C PHE A 272 7.03 8.43 7.45
N ASN A 273 7.83 9.31 6.86
CA ASN A 273 9.24 9.48 7.26
C ASN A 273 9.47 10.64 8.24
N ARG A 274 8.71 11.74 8.12
CA ARG A 274 8.78 12.92 9.00
C ARG A 274 7.39 13.30 9.56
N PRO A 275 6.65 12.37 10.17
CA PRO A 275 5.26 12.61 10.52
C PRO A 275 5.05 13.69 11.58
N VAL A 276 5.95 13.80 12.56
CA VAL A 276 5.84 14.81 13.62
C VAL A 276 6.03 16.20 13.01
N ASP A 277 7.08 16.39 12.20
CA ASP A 277 7.30 17.65 11.48
C ASP A 277 6.13 17.98 10.55
N LEU A 278 5.52 16.98 9.90
CA LEU A 278 4.35 17.20 9.04
C LEU A 278 3.13 17.66 9.84
N VAL A 279 2.90 17.14 11.05
CA VAL A 279 1.87 17.67 11.97
C VAL A 279 2.15 19.11 12.34
N ASP A 280 3.42 19.44 12.62
CA ASP A 280 3.79 20.76 13.14
C ASP A 280 3.77 21.85 12.06
N HIS A 281 4.10 21.50 10.82
CA HIS A 281 4.21 22.46 9.71
C HIS A 281 3.04 22.42 8.72
N GLU A 282 2.40 21.27 8.51
CA GLU A 282 1.32 21.07 7.53
C GLU A 282 0.14 20.26 8.14
N PRO A 283 -0.47 20.70 9.25
CA PRO A 283 -1.44 19.89 10.01
C PRO A 283 -2.67 19.48 9.19
N ASP A 284 -3.15 20.34 8.30
CA ASP A 284 -4.30 20.02 7.43
C ASP A 284 -3.93 18.92 6.42
N LEU A 285 -2.73 19.00 5.84
CA LEU A 285 -2.22 17.97 4.91
C LEU A 285 -2.01 16.64 5.64
N TYR A 286 -1.46 16.69 6.86
CA TYR A 286 -1.34 15.50 7.71
C TYR A 286 -2.70 14.85 7.95
N GLY A 287 -3.72 15.66 8.28
CA GLY A 287 -5.08 15.19 8.55
C GLY A 287 -5.69 14.43 7.36
N VAL A 288 -5.62 15.00 6.15
CA VAL A 288 -6.19 14.34 4.97
C VAL A 288 -5.40 13.08 4.57
N LEU A 289 -4.09 13.04 4.79
CA LEU A 289 -3.28 11.84 4.56
C LEU A 289 -3.57 10.75 5.60
N ALA A 290 -3.79 11.11 6.86
CA ALA A 290 -4.20 10.17 7.90
C ALA A 290 -5.56 9.54 7.58
N ASP A 291 -6.51 10.33 7.05
CA ASP A 291 -7.81 9.83 6.58
C ASP A 291 -7.66 8.88 5.38
N VAL A 292 -6.75 9.17 4.44
CA VAL A 292 -6.46 8.30 3.28
C VAL A 292 -5.79 7.00 3.70
N TYR A 293 -4.74 7.06 4.51
CA TYR A 293 -3.92 5.89 4.88
C TYR A 293 -4.51 5.06 6.02
N LEU A 294 -5.48 5.62 6.76
CA LEU A 294 -6.03 5.04 7.99
C LEU A 294 -4.91 4.68 9.00
N GLN A 295 -3.95 5.59 9.11
CA GLN A 295 -2.76 5.44 9.95
C GLN A 295 -2.43 6.76 10.65
N ASP A 296 -1.73 6.67 11.78
CA ASP A 296 -1.18 7.83 12.49
C ASP A 296 0.31 7.60 12.80
N PRO A 297 1.21 7.84 11.83
CA PRO A 297 2.64 7.66 12.03
C PRO A 297 3.23 8.66 13.04
N ALA A 298 2.62 9.84 13.26
CA ALA A 298 3.08 10.78 14.28
C ALA A 298 2.82 10.23 15.69
N ALA A 299 1.63 9.67 15.93
CA ALA A 299 1.35 8.96 17.17
C ALA A 299 2.29 7.76 17.34
N ARG A 300 2.58 7.01 16.26
CA ARG A 300 3.57 5.91 16.31
C ARG A 300 4.95 6.39 16.74
N ALA A 301 5.47 7.44 16.10
CA ALA A 301 6.77 8.01 16.42
C ALA A 301 6.82 8.52 17.88
N ARG A 302 5.79 9.23 18.34
CA ARG A 302 5.69 9.73 19.72
C ARG A 302 5.62 8.59 20.76
N ARG A 303 4.87 7.52 20.47
CA ARG A 303 4.83 6.32 21.34
C ARG A 303 6.21 5.66 21.44
N TRP A 304 6.91 5.54 20.31
CA TRP A 304 8.24 4.97 20.27
C TRP A 304 9.25 5.82 21.05
N GLU A 305 9.25 7.14 20.84
CA GLU A 305 10.13 8.06 21.57
C GLU A 305 9.89 7.98 23.08
N ALA A 306 8.62 7.96 23.52
CA ALA A 306 8.28 7.81 24.93
C ALA A 306 8.68 6.43 25.52
N SER A 307 8.84 5.40 24.68
CA SER A 307 9.29 4.07 25.09
C SER A 307 10.81 3.91 25.11
N ARG A 308 11.56 4.84 24.49
CA ARG A 308 13.02 4.78 24.50
C ARG A 308 13.53 5.07 25.91
N PRO A 309 14.47 4.27 26.43
CA PRO A 309 15.18 4.67 27.64
C PRO A 309 15.86 6.02 27.39
N PRO A 310 15.92 6.91 28.39
CA PRO A 310 16.65 8.17 28.25
C PRO A 310 18.08 7.85 27.79
N ALA A 311 18.59 8.61 26.83
CA ALA A 311 19.99 8.51 26.43
C ALA A 311 20.83 8.67 27.70
N GLY A 312 21.62 7.64 28.03
CA GLY A 312 22.52 7.69 29.18
C GLY A 312 23.45 8.91 29.09
N PRO A 313 23.89 9.44 30.24
CA PRO A 313 24.79 10.60 30.29
C PRO A 313 26.11 10.36 29.56
#